data_AF-A0A430G638-F1
#
_entry.id   AF-A0A430G638-F1
#
_cell.length_a   1.000
_cell.length_b   1.000
_cell.length_c   1.000
_cell.angle_alpha   90.00
_cell.angle_beta   90.00
_cell.angle_gamma   90.00
#
_symmetry.space_group_name_H-M   'P 1'
#
loop_
_entity.id
_entity.type
_entity.pdbx_description
1 polymer ?
#
loop_
_entity_poly.entity_id
_entity_poly.type
_entity_poly.pdbx_seq_one_letter_code
_entity_poly.pdbx_strand_id
1 'polypeptide(L)'
;MIPDQVRGGPVRFAGYAAVFDAPDRGGDVIRRGAFGGVRVRRVPLLWQHRGEPVGVIEAIGEDGETRILRDLYSNKPFIHLYATILADALIQPCVEAAGVSVPPADPAPGQCWIVGSSPSGAWSGKAGALALWTSGGWRFAAPREGMSAWIADERMTVRYSGGGWQIGRLTGTRIEIEGEQVLGPREPAIAGPEGGGVIDIEARLAIEAILATLRTHGLIDPG
;
A
#
# COMPACT_ATOMS: atom_id res chain seq x y z
N MET A 1 4.96 -19.71 20.88
CA MET A 1 5.21 -20.07 19.47
C MET A 1 5.09 -18.80 18.66
N ILE A 2 6.22 -18.18 18.30
CA ILE A 2 6.25 -16.91 17.55
C ILE A 2 6.03 -17.29 16.07
N PRO A 3 5.06 -16.72 15.35
CA PRO A 3 4.88 -17.03 13.94
C PRO A 3 6.13 -16.59 13.17
N ASP A 4 6.68 -17.54 12.42
CA ASP A 4 7.82 -17.35 11.54
C ASP A 4 7.49 -16.26 10.50
N GLN A 5 8.19 -15.15 10.68
CA GLN A 5 8.49 -14.05 9.78
C GLN A 5 7.98 -14.22 8.35
N VAL A 6 7.09 -13.31 7.93
CA VAL A 6 6.84 -12.97 6.53
C VAL A 6 8.15 -12.44 5.93
N ARG A 7 9.02 -13.33 5.46
CA ARG A 7 10.15 -12.96 4.61
C ARG A 7 9.59 -12.68 3.22
N GLY A 8 9.22 -11.41 2.98
CA GLY A 8 8.93 -10.93 1.64
C GLY A 8 10.08 -11.31 0.71
N GLY A 9 9.75 -11.87 -0.46
CA GLY A 9 10.75 -12.28 -1.45
C GLY A 9 11.69 -11.13 -1.86
N PRO A 10 12.81 -11.45 -2.52
CA PRO A 10 13.85 -10.47 -2.87
C PRO A 10 13.26 -9.30 -3.67
N VAL A 11 13.49 -8.07 -3.19
CA VAL A 11 13.08 -6.85 -3.87
C VAL A 11 14.11 -6.51 -4.94
N ARG A 12 13.65 -6.37 -6.19
CA ARG A 12 14.47 -5.90 -7.32
C ARG A 12 14.02 -4.50 -7.72
N PHE A 13 14.99 -3.63 -7.98
CA PHE A 13 14.76 -2.28 -8.49
C PHE A 13 15.82 -1.95 -9.53
N ALA A 14 15.47 -1.05 -10.44
CA ALA A 14 16.37 -0.51 -11.45
C ALA A 14 16.52 0.99 -11.25
N GLY A 15 17.48 1.61 -11.94
CA GLY A 15 17.79 3.03 -11.92
C GLY A 15 18.96 3.27 -12.83
N TYR A 16 19.13 4.51 -13.32
CA TYR A 16 20.36 4.87 -14.03
C TYR A 16 21.41 5.33 -12.99
N ALA A 17 22.68 5.10 -13.29
CA ALA A 17 23.79 5.47 -12.40
C ALA A 17 24.59 6.68 -12.92
N ALA A 18 24.60 6.90 -14.24
CA ALA A 18 25.17 8.10 -14.87
C ALA A 18 24.39 8.50 -16.13
N VAL A 19 24.62 9.74 -16.57
CA VAL A 19 24.22 10.24 -17.89
C VAL A 19 25.45 10.21 -18.79
N PHE A 20 25.34 9.62 -19.97
CA PHE A 20 26.47 9.56 -20.88
C PHE A 20 26.88 10.96 -21.38
N ASP A 21 28.18 11.14 -21.54
CA ASP A 21 28.82 12.35 -22.08
C ASP A 21 28.52 13.63 -21.29
N ALA A 22 28.01 13.51 -20.05
CA ALA A 22 27.79 14.61 -19.13
C ALA A 22 28.78 14.52 -17.96
N PRO A 23 29.48 15.61 -17.60
CA PRO A 23 30.34 15.63 -16.43
C PRO A 23 29.52 15.56 -15.14
N ASP A 24 29.97 14.74 -14.19
CA ASP A 24 29.43 14.71 -12.85
C ASP A 24 30.01 15.83 -11.97
N ARG A 25 29.69 15.82 -10.67
CA ARG A 25 30.19 16.84 -9.72
C ARG A 25 31.70 16.70 -9.42
N GLY A 26 32.27 15.51 -9.62
CA GLY A 26 33.70 15.24 -9.52
C GLY A 26 34.47 15.61 -10.79
N GLY A 27 33.77 15.84 -11.90
CA GLY A 27 34.36 16.11 -13.22
C GLY A 27 34.52 14.86 -14.07
N ASP A 28 34.08 13.70 -13.58
CA ASP A 28 34.15 12.44 -14.32
C ASP A 28 33.07 12.39 -15.40
N VAL A 29 33.40 11.81 -16.55
CA VAL A 29 32.49 11.65 -17.70
C VAL A 29 32.43 10.18 -18.09
N ILE A 30 31.24 9.59 -18.01
CA ILE A 30 31.00 8.25 -18.56
C ILE A 30 30.63 8.37 -20.03
N ARG A 31 31.42 7.76 -20.92
CA ARG A 31 31.20 7.81 -22.38
C ARG A 31 30.24 6.72 -22.85
N ARG A 32 29.50 6.97 -23.92
CA ARG A 32 28.75 5.90 -24.61
C ARG A 32 29.68 4.78 -25.05
N GLY A 33 29.24 3.54 -24.94
CA GLY A 33 30.04 2.35 -25.23
C GLY A 33 31.01 1.95 -24.11
N ALA A 34 31.09 2.70 -23.00
CA ALA A 34 31.94 2.36 -21.86
C ALA A 34 31.61 0.99 -21.25
N PHE A 35 30.38 0.51 -21.40
CA PHE A 35 29.95 -0.79 -20.87
C PHE A 35 29.86 -1.90 -21.93
N GLY A 36 30.28 -1.65 -23.18
CA GLY A 36 30.11 -2.49 -24.38
C GLY A 36 30.83 -3.85 -24.37
N GLY A 37 30.60 -4.67 -23.34
CA GLY A 37 31.16 -6.01 -23.15
C GLY A 37 31.40 -6.39 -21.67
N VAL A 38 31.24 -5.45 -20.74
CA VAL A 38 31.52 -5.70 -19.30
C VAL A 38 30.37 -6.50 -18.69
N ARG A 39 30.64 -7.75 -18.31
CA ARG A 39 29.74 -8.51 -17.43
C ARG A 39 29.99 -8.12 -15.99
N VAL A 40 29.04 -7.42 -15.38
CA VAL A 40 29.06 -7.11 -13.96
C VAL A 40 29.05 -8.41 -13.16
N ARG A 41 30.12 -8.67 -12.40
CA ARG A 41 30.13 -9.76 -11.42
C ARG A 41 29.76 -9.18 -10.06
N ARG A 42 28.51 -9.38 -9.65
CA ARG A 42 27.94 -9.12 -8.31
C ARG A 42 28.62 -7.95 -7.58
N VAL A 43 28.35 -6.73 -8.03
CA VAL A 43 28.86 -5.53 -7.34
C VAL A 43 28.04 -5.31 -6.07
N PRO A 44 28.67 -5.24 -4.88
CA PRO A 44 27.94 -4.97 -3.64
C PRO A 44 27.22 -3.61 -3.70
N LEU A 45 25.93 -3.60 -3.37
CA LEU A 45 25.19 -2.36 -3.18
C LEU A 45 25.35 -1.94 -1.71
N LEU A 46 26.05 -0.84 -1.47
CA LEU A 46 26.27 -0.29 -0.14
C LEU A 46 25.30 0.86 0.15
N TRP A 47 24.93 1.03 1.41
CA TRP A 47 24.21 2.22 1.85
C TRP A 47 25.17 3.41 1.97
N GLN A 48 24.94 4.50 1.24
CA GLN A 48 25.78 5.72 1.32
C GLN A 48 27.30 5.44 1.19
N HIS A 49 27.69 4.47 0.36
CA HIS A 49 29.07 4.01 0.15
C HIS A 49 29.79 3.49 1.41
N ARG A 50 29.05 3.05 2.45
CA ARG A 50 29.63 2.63 3.73
C ARG A 50 28.90 1.41 4.31
N GLY A 51 29.58 0.71 5.22
CA GLY A 51 29.00 -0.39 6.00
C GLY A 51 28.79 -1.68 5.22
N GLU A 52 27.97 -2.56 5.78
CA GLU A 52 27.63 -3.85 5.17
C GLU A 52 26.77 -3.68 3.91
N PRO A 53 26.95 -4.55 2.89
CA PRO A 53 26.11 -4.52 1.70
C PRO A 53 24.63 -4.71 2.02
N VAL A 54 23.81 -3.80 1.50
CA VAL A 54 22.34 -3.88 1.57
C VAL A 54 21.75 -4.64 0.38
N GLY A 55 22.57 -5.02 -0.60
CA GLY A 55 22.16 -5.80 -1.75
C GLY A 55 23.29 -6.07 -2.74
N VAL A 56 22.92 -6.48 -3.95
CA VAL A 56 23.84 -6.72 -5.05
C VAL A 56 23.29 -6.09 -6.33
N ILE A 57 24.16 -5.43 -7.09
CA ILE A 57 23.85 -5.00 -8.45
C ILE A 57 23.95 -6.23 -9.34
N GLU A 58 22.79 -6.68 -9.82
CA GLU A 58 22.66 -7.89 -10.63
C GLU A 58 22.98 -7.64 -12.11
N ALA A 59 22.77 -6.41 -12.60
CA ALA A 59 23.05 -6.01 -13.97
C ALA A 59 23.33 -4.49 -14.08
N ILE A 60 24.19 -4.11 -15.03
CA ILE A 60 24.39 -2.73 -15.49
C ILE A 60 24.40 -2.79 -17.02
N GLY A 61 23.75 -1.83 -17.66
CA GLY A 61 23.70 -1.71 -19.11
C GLY A 61 23.50 -0.26 -19.52
N GLU A 62 23.75 0.01 -20.80
CA GLU A 62 23.45 1.30 -21.42
C GLU A 62 21.99 1.28 -21.91
N ASP A 63 21.25 2.36 -21.68
CA ASP A 63 19.88 2.52 -22.17
C ASP A 63 19.78 3.83 -23.00
N GLY A 64 18.99 3.80 -24.06
CA GLY A 64 18.93 4.84 -25.10
C GLY A 64 18.11 6.08 -24.70
N GLU A 65 17.28 5.99 -23.66
CA GLU A 65 16.32 7.04 -23.27
C GLU A 65 16.71 7.76 -21.97
N THR A 66 17.80 8.52 -21.97
CA THR A 66 18.11 9.38 -20.82
C THR A 66 17.28 10.66 -20.87
N ARG A 67 16.12 10.69 -20.19
CA ARG A 67 15.33 11.93 -19.99
C ARG A 67 15.76 12.61 -18.68
N ILE A 68 16.32 13.82 -18.80
CA ILE A 68 16.87 14.59 -17.68
C ILE A 68 15.71 15.15 -16.82
N LEU A 69 15.66 14.76 -15.54
CA LEU A 69 14.95 15.53 -14.50
C LEU A 69 16.02 16.14 -13.58
N ARG A 70 16.10 17.47 -13.54
CA ARG A 70 17.01 18.20 -12.64
C ARG A 70 16.26 18.52 -11.35
N ASP A 71 16.91 18.31 -10.22
CA ASP A 71 16.46 18.87 -8.94
C ASP A 71 16.52 20.42 -9.01
N LEU A 72 15.39 21.07 -8.70
CA LEU A 72 15.22 22.53 -8.70
C LEU A 72 16.14 23.24 -7.71
N TYR A 73 16.62 22.56 -6.65
CA TYR A 73 17.39 23.20 -5.58
C TYR A 73 18.91 23.01 -5.70
N SER A 74 19.39 21.89 -6.24
CA SER A 74 20.84 21.61 -6.27
C SER A 74 21.49 21.60 -7.65
N ASN A 75 20.71 21.67 -8.74
CA ASN A 75 21.19 21.63 -10.13
C ASN A 75 22.08 20.40 -10.44
N LYS A 76 22.05 19.38 -9.58
CA LYS A 76 22.77 18.11 -9.74
C LYS A 76 21.99 17.22 -10.72
N PRO A 77 22.66 16.54 -11.67
CA PRO A 77 22.05 15.43 -12.37
C PRO A 77 21.88 14.29 -11.36
N PHE A 78 20.75 14.24 -10.67
CA PHE A 78 20.36 13.05 -9.92
C PHE A 78 19.61 12.16 -10.86
N ILE A 79 20.11 10.95 -11.03
CA ILE A 79 19.29 9.92 -11.60
C ILE A 79 18.36 9.45 -10.50
N HIS A 80 17.08 9.57 -10.80
CA HIS A 80 16.03 9.07 -9.96
C HIS A 80 16.20 7.55 -9.75
N LEU A 81 16.47 7.14 -8.51
CA LEU A 81 16.28 5.77 -8.07
C LEU A 81 14.79 5.46 -8.28
N TYR A 82 14.41 4.54 -9.18
CA TYR A 82 13.01 4.08 -9.27
C TYR A 82 12.53 3.50 -7.92
N ALA A 83 13.47 3.14 -7.03
CA ALA A 83 13.20 2.75 -5.66
C ALA A 83 12.53 3.86 -4.82
N THR A 84 12.81 5.15 -5.03
CA THR A 84 12.18 6.23 -4.25
C THR A 84 10.73 6.47 -4.66
N ILE A 85 10.40 6.36 -5.96
CA ILE A 85 9.01 6.50 -6.46
C ILE A 85 8.13 5.38 -5.93
N LEU A 86 8.63 4.13 -5.97
CA LEU A 86 7.89 3.01 -5.39
C LEU A 86 7.85 3.11 -3.87
N ALA A 87 8.90 3.58 -3.20
CA ALA A 87 8.87 3.80 -1.76
C ALA A 87 7.81 4.83 -1.35
N ASP A 88 7.70 5.95 -2.07
CA ASP A 88 6.68 6.98 -1.80
C ASP A 88 5.26 6.43 -1.93
N ALA A 89 5.01 5.65 -2.99
CA ALA A 89 3.73 5.00 -3.20
C ALA A 89 3.43 3.84 -2.22
N LEU A 90 4.44 3.28 -1.55
CA LEU A 90 4.29 2.06 -0.73
C LEU A 90 4.42 2.29 0.79
N ILE A 91 5.06 3.37 1.23
CA ILE A 91 5.27 3.67 2.66
C ILE A 91 3.98 4.18 3.30
N GLN A 92 3.20 4.99 2.59
CA GLN A 92 1.86 5.43 2.99
C GLN A 92 0.97 5.59 1.74
N PRO A 93 0.55 4.49 1.12
CA PRO A 93 -0.21 4.57 -0.13
C PRO A 93 -1.51 5.36 0.07
N CYS A 94 -1.66 6.45 -0.68
CA CYS A 94 -2.93 7.11 -0.90
C CYS A 94 -3.38 6.77 -2.32
N VAL A 95 -4.53 6.14 -2.44
CA VAL A 95 -5.12 5.78 -3.73
C VAL A 95 -6.35 6.66 -3.98
N GLU A 96 -6.53 7.02 -5.24
CA GLU A 96 -7.67 7.82 -5.68
C GLU A 96 -8.98 7.04 -5.51
N ALA A 97 -8.96 5.75 -5.86
CA ALA A 97 -10.09 4.84 -5.73
C ALA A 97 -9.62 3.38 -5.65
N ALA A 98 -10.48 2.51 -5.14
CA ALA A 98 -10.27 1.06 -5.11
C ALA A 98 -11.26 0.30 -5.99
N GLY A 99 -10.83 -0.86 -6.51
CA GLY A 99 -11.69 -1.72 -7.32
C GLY A 99 -11.86 -1.28 -8.78
N VAL A 100 -11.09 -0.29 -9.24
CA VAL A 100 -11.20 0.24 -10.61
C VAL A 100 -10.62 -0.76 -11.61
N SER A 101 -11.38 -1.13 -12.63
CA SER A 101 -10.96 -2.14 -13.61
C SER A 101 -10.52 -1.57 -14.96
N VAL A 102 -10.86 -0.31 -15.25
CA VAL A 102 -10.45 0.39 -16.47
C VAL A 102 -9.46 1.48 -16.09
N PRO A 103 -8.25 1.53 -16.68
CA PRO A 103 -7.31 2.60 -16.42
C PRO A 103 -7.93 3.98 -16.74
N PRO A 104 -7.76 5.00 -15.89
CA PRO A 104 -8.10 6.38 -16.24
C PRO A 104 -7.41 6.80 -17.54
N ALA A 105 -8.09 7.61 -18.36
CA ALA A 105 -7.58 8.04 -19.66
C ALA A 105 -6.39 9.02 -19.53
N ASP A 106 -6.50 9.98 -18.61
CA ASP A 106 -5.52 11.07 -18.42
C ASP A 106 -5.06 11.21 -16.95
N PRO A 107 -4.39 10.19 -16.38
CA PRO A 107 -3.89 10.26 -15.01
C PRO A 107 -2.71 11.25 -14.88
N ALA A 108 -2.64 11.96 -13.76
CA ALA A 108 -1.50 12.81 -13.39
C ALA A 108 -0.40 12.00 -12.69
N PRO A 109 0.89 12.30 -12.91
CA PRO A 109 1.98 11.59 -12.22
C PRO A 109 1.81 11.64 -10.69
N GLY A 110 2.00 10.49 -10.03
CA GLY A 110 1.81 10.34 -8.59
C GLY A 110 0.45 9.78 -8.19
N GLN A 111 -0.54 9.79 -9.09
CA GLN A 111 -1.85 9.19 -8.80
C GLN A 111 -1.78 7.66 -8.77
N CYS A 112 -2.50 7.06 -7.82
CA CYS A 112 -2.48 5.63 -7.58
C CYS A 112 -3.90 5.05 -7.44
N TRP A 113 -4.10 3.80 -7.84
CA TRP A 113 -5.38 3.08 -7.73
C TRP A 113 -5.16 1.66 -7.24
N ILE A 114 -6.17 1.08 -6.59
CA ILE A 114 -6.24 -0.38 -6.43
C ILE A 114 -7.04 -0.95 -7.60
N VAL A 115 -6.39 -1.81 -8.39
CA VAL A 115 -6.98 -2.45 -9.56
C VAL A 115 -8.06 -3.45 -9.14
N GLY A 116 -9.21 -3.40 -9.79
CA GLY A 116 -10.34 -4.29 -9.58
C GLY A 116 -10.11 -5.73 -10.04
N SER A 117 -11.13 -6.56 -9.90
CA SER A 117 -11.06 -8.00 -10.19
C SER A 117 -10.98 -8.34 -11.68
N SER A 118 -11.45 -7.45 -12.56
CA SER A 118 -11.57 -7.72 -14.00
C SER A 118 -10.87 -6.66 -14.85
N PRO A 119 -9.54 -6.48 -14.72
CA PRO A 119 -8.86 -5.34 -15.34
C PRO A 119 -8.72 -5.45 -16.85
N SER A 120 -8.80 -4.31 -17.53
CA SER A 120 -8.69 -4.18 -18.99
C SER A 120 -7.55 -3.27 -19.44
N GLY A 121 -7.24 -3.28 -20.73
CA GLY A 121 -6.24 -2.41 -21.34
C GLY A 121 -4.85 -2.58 -20.71
N ALA A 122 -4.23 -1.45 -20.34
CA ALA A 122 -2.91 -1.44 -19.71
C ALA A 122 -2.86 -2.14 -18.34
N TRP A 123 -4.00 -2.40 -17.71
CA TRP A 123 -4.09 -3.06 -16.39
C TRP A 123 -4.35 -4.57 -16.50
N SER A 124 -4.53 -5.13 -17.70
CA SER A 124 -4.82 -6.56 -17.87
C SER A 124 -3.77 -7.46 -17.18
N GLY A 125 -4.26 -8.45 -16.43
CA GLY A 125 -3.42 -9.35 -15.63
C GLY A 125 -2.90 -8.77 -14.32
N LYS A 126 -3.36 -7.58 -13.89
CA LYS A 126 -2.93 -6.89 -12.65
C LYS A 126 -4.04 -6.77 -11.60
N ALA A 127 -4.96 -7.73 -11.56
CA ALA A 127 -6.09 -7.71 -10.62
C ALA A 127 -5.59 -7.59 -9.17
N GLY A 128 -6.20 -6.67 -8.40
CA GLY A 128 -5.84 -6.42 -7.00
C GLY A 128 -4.50 -5.70 -6.78
N ALA A 129 -3.73 -5.40 -7.82
CA ALA A 129 -2.47 -4.67 -7.69
C ALA A 129 -2.71 -3.19 -7.37
N LEU A 130 -1.73 -2.54 -6.76
CA LEU A 130 -1.63 -1.08 -6.81
C LEU A 130 -1.10 -0.67 -8.18
N ALA A 131 -1.77 0.28 -8.81
CA ALA A 131 -1.38 0.88 -10.09
C ALA A 131 -1.02 2.36 -9.87
N LEU A 132 0.24 2.71 -10.01
CA LEU A 132 0.76 4.07 -9.90
C LEU A 132 1.03 4.62 -11.31
N TRP A 133 0.54 5.82 -11.60
CA TRP A 133 0.92 6.55 -12.80
C TRP A 133 2.18 7.38 -12.57
N THR A 134 3.13 7.29 -13.50
CA THR A 134 4.38 8.08 -13.48
C THR A 134 4.57 8.74 -14.83
N SER A 135 5.52 9.67 -14.93
CA SER A 135 5.91 10.24 -16.24
C SER A 135 6.43 9.20 -17.24
N GLY A 136 6.81 8.00 -16.77
CA GLY A 136 7.23 6.85 -17.58
C GLY A 136 6.16 5.77 -17.72
N GLY A 137 4.88 6.12 -17.48
CA GLY A 137 3.73 5.23 -17.59
C GLY A 137 3.38 4.47 -16.30
N TRP A 138 2.54 3.44 -16.43
CA TRP A 138 2.04 2.63 -15.32
C TRP A 138 3.13 1.82 -14.61
N ARG A 139 3.07 1.81 -13.29
CA ARG A 139 3.85 0.93 -12.41
C ARG A 139 2.90 0.14 -11.53
N PHE A 140 3.17 -1.15 -11.37
CA PHE A 140 2.31 -2.03 -10.61
C PHE A 140 3.05 -2.66 -9.45
N ALA A 141 2.41 -2.73 -8.29
CA ALA A 141 2.90 -3.45 -7.13
C ALA A 141 1.84 -4.44 -6.66
N ALA A 142 2.23 -5.71 -6.51
CA ALA A 142 1.36 -6.71 -5.91
C ALA A 142 1.22 -6.41 -4.41
N PRO A 143 0.00 -6.49 -3.85
CA PRO A 143 -0.20 -6.27 -2.43
C PRO A 143 0.43 -7.39 -1.60
N ARG A 144 0.72 -7.08 -0.33
CA ARG A 144 1.22 -8.04 0.66
C ARG A 144 0.28 -8.06 1.86
N GLU A 145 0.21 -9.19 2.55
CA GLU A 145 -0.59 -9.32 3.77
C GLU A 145 -0.24 -8.20 4.76
N GLY A 146 -1.28 -7.53 5.26
CA GLY A 146 -1.15 -6.42 6.20
C GLY A 146 -0.83 -5.06 5.58
N MET A 147 -0.67 -4.98 4.25
CA MET A 147 -0.56 -3.71 3.54
C MET A 147 -1.82 -2.87 3.74
N SER A 148 -1.65 -1.57 3.97
CA SER A 148 -2.77 -0.65 4.11
C SER A 148 -2.60 0.55 3.17
N ALA A 149 -3.73 1.11 2.73
CA ALA A 149 -3.80 2.32 1.92
C ALA A 149 -4.97 3.19 2.38
N TRP A 150 -4.86 4.50 2.20
CA TRP A 150 -6.00 5.41 2.31
C TRP A 150 -6.67 5.53 0.94
N ILE A 151 -7.99 5.41 0.90
CA ILE A 151 -8.80 5.61 -0.30
C ILE A 151 -9.43 7.00 -0.24
N ALA A 152 -9.05 7.88 -1.18
CA ALA A 152 -9.42 9.29 -1.15
C ALA A 152 -10.91 9.53 -1.41
N ASP A 153 -11.52 8.81 -2.37
CA ASP A 153 -12.93 8.94 -2.72
C ASP A 153 -13.88 8.50 -1.59
N GLU A 154 -13.59 7.38 -0.95
CA GLU A 154 -14.38 6.79 0.13
C GLU A 154 -14.04 7.38 1.51
N ARG A 155 -12.88 8.05 1.64
CA ARG A 155 -12.32 8.54 2.92
C ARG A 155 -12.19 7.42 3.96
N MET A 156 -11.69 6.27 3.52
CA MET A 156 -11.52 5.09 4.37
C MET A 156 -10.12 4.49 4.21
N THR A 157 -9.67 3.80 5.25
CA THR A 157 -8.51 2.91 5.13
C THR A 157 -8.96 1.56 4.59
N VAL A 158 -8.16 1.01 3.69
CA VAL A 158 -8.28 -0.36 3.19
C VAL A 158 -7.06 -1.16 3.63
N ARG A 159 -7.27 -2.45 3.94
CA ARG A 159 -6.19 -3.36 4.34
C ARG A 159 -6.23 -4.62 3.49
N TYR A 160 -5.09 -5.02 2.93
CA TYR A 160 -4.97 -6.30 2.27
C TYR A 160 -4.86 -7.41 3.31
N SER A 161 -5.88 -8.29 3.35
CA SER A 161 -5.90 -9.44 4.24
C SER A 161 -6.70 -10.61 3.66
N GLY A 162 -6.24 -11.83 3.91
CA GLY A 162 -6.92 -13.04 3.46
C GLY A 162 -6.98 -13.18 1.94
N GLY A 163 -5.98 -12.64 1.24
CA GLY A 163 -5.90 -12.66 -0.23
C GLY A 163 -6.70 -11.57 -0.96
N GLY A 164 -7.29 -10.61 -0.23
CA GLY A 164 -8.06 -9.52 -0.83
C GLY A 164 -7.99 -8.21 -0.07
N TRP A 165 -8.37 -7.11 -0.73
CA TRP A 165 -8.50 -5.81 -0.09
C TRP A 165 -9.81 -5.73 0.70
N GLN A 166 -9.70 -5.46 2.00
CA GLN A 166 -10.80 -5.31 2.94
C GLN A 166 -11.09 -3.82 3.12
N ILE A 167 -12.13 -3.33 2.45
CA ILE A 167 -12.55 -1.93 2.48
C ILE A 167 -13.49 -1.71 3.67
N GLY A 168 -13.25 -0.65 4.46
CA GLY A 168 -14.14 -0.24 5.55
C GLY A 168 -14.25 -1.24 6.70
N ARG A 169 -13.42 -2.29 6.72
CA ARG A 169 -13.41 -3.30 7.79
C ARG A 169 -12.35 -2.95 8.82
N LEU A 170 -12.79 -2.77 10.06
CA LEU A 170 -11.92 -2.67 11.23
C LEU A 170 -11.83 -4.03 11.91
N THR A 171 -10.62 -4.50 12.18
CA THR A 171 -10.37 -5.72 12.94
C THR A 171 -9.46 -5.36 14.10
N GLY A 172 -9.94 -5.59 15.31
CA GLY A 172 -9.24 -5.25 16.55
C GLY A 172 -9.87 -5.96 17.73
N THR A 173 -9.24 -5.85 18.90
CA THR A 173 -9.72 -6.46 20.14
C THR A 173 -10.78 -5.61 20.83
N ARG A 174 -10.66 -4.27 20.72
CA ARG A 174 -11.59 -3.29 21.29
C ARG A 174 -11.44 -1.93 20.63
N ILE A 175 -12.44 -1.07 20.82
CA ILE A 175 -12.42 0.37 20.54
C ILE A 175 -12.47 1.10 21.89
N GLU A 176 -11.56 2.04 22.09
CA GLU A 176 -11.50 2.89 23.27
C GLU A 176 -11.71 4.36 22.91
N ILE A 177 -12.33 5.12 23.81
CA ILE A 177 -12.47 6.58 23.72
C ILE A 177 -12.07 7.14 25.09
N GLU A 178 -11.11 8.07 25.10
CA GLU A 178 -10.58 8.69 26.34
C GLU A 178 -10.07 7.67 27.38
N GLY A 179 -9.61 6.49 26.93
CA GLY A 179 -9.13 5.41 27.78
C GLY A 179 -10.22 4.44 28.26
N GLU A 180 -11.49 4.71 27.97
CA GLU A 180 -12.62 3.86 28.32
C GLU A 180 -13.01 2.95 27.15
N GLN A 181 -13.32 1.69 27.45
CA GLN A 181 -13.76 0.74 26.43
C GLN A 181 -15.18 1.06 25.95
N VAL A 182 -15.34 1.25 24.65
CA VAL A 182 -16.65 1.51 24.00
C VAL A 182 -17.16 0.27 23.26
N LEU A 183 -16.29 -0.47 22.58
CA LEU A 183 -16.61 -1.78 22.00
C LEU A 183 -15.53 -2.78 22.38
N GLY A 184 -15.91 -4.00 22.76
CA GLY A 184 -14.99 -5.08 23.10
C GLY A 184 -15.48 -6.43 22.58
N PRO A 185 -14.97 -7.56 23.13
CA PRO A 185 -15.55 -8.87 22.90
C PRO A 185 -17.05 -8.85 23.23
N ARG A 186 -17.84 -9.61 22.46
CA ARG A 186 -19.28 -9.70 22.66
C ARG A 186 -19.59 -10.32 24.03
N GLU A 187 -20.45 -9.66 24.79
CA GLU A 187 -20.92 -10.14 26.09
C GLU A 187 -22.19 -11.00 25.95
N PRO A 188 -22.55 -11.81 26.97
CA PRO A 188 -23.76 -12.63 26.97
C PRO A 188 -25.04 -11.83 26.69
N ALA A 189 -26.06 -12.52 26.18
CA ALA A 189 -27.36 -11.92 25.93
C ALA A 189 -27.98 -11.38 27.22
N ILE A 190 -28.51 -10.16 27.17
CA ILE A 190 -29.36 -9.64 28.24
C ILE A 190 -30.73 -10.30 28.11
N ALA A 191 -31.23 -10.86 29.22
CA ALA A 191 -32.55 -11.49 29.28
C ALA A 191 -33.66 -10.45 29.07
N GLY A 192 -34.76 -10.88 28.46
CA GLY A 192 -35.96 -10.06 28.35
C GLY A 192 -36.55 -9.77 29.74
N PRO A 193 -37.35 -8.69 29.89
CA PRO A 193 -38.02 -8.38 31.14
C PRO A 193 -38.99 -9.51 31.54
N GLU A 194 -38.79 -10.08 32.72
CA GLU A 194 -39.66 -11.12 33.29
C GLU A 194 -40.24 -10.68 34.65
N GLY A 195 -41.39 -11.24 35.02
CA GLY A 195 -42.08 -10.94 36.28
C GLY A 195 -42.74 -9.55 36.32
N GLY A 196 -42.91 -9.04 37.55
CA GLY A 196 -43.58 -7.78 37.87
C GLY A 196 -45.06 -7.95 38.27
N GLY A 197 -45.48 -7.30 39.36
CA GLY A 197 -46.88 -7.31 39.81
C GLY A 197 -47.79 -6.34 39.05
N VAL A 198 -47.22 -5.31 38.44
CA VAL A 198 -47.88 -4.36 37.53
C VAL A 198 -47.00 -4.23 36.30
N ILE A 199 -47.55 -4.54 35.13
CA ILE A 199 -46.81 -4.55 33.86
C ILE A 199 -47.18 -3.31 33.05
N ASP A 200 -46.19 -2.47 32.77
CA ASP A 200 -46.26 -1.46 31.72
C ASP A 200 -45.92 -2.14 30.38
N ILE A 201 -46.92 -2.24 29.50
CA ILE A 201 -46.80 -3.02 28.26
C ILE A 201 -45.97 -2.26 27.22
N GLU A 202 -46.13 -0.94 27.16
CA GLU A 202 -45.38 -0.06 26.27
C GLU A 202 -43.88 -0.11 26.59
N ALA A 203 -43.52 -0.04 27.88
CA ALA A 203 -42.14 -0.16 28.33
C ALA A 203 -41.55 -1.53 27.99
N ARG A 204 -42.32 -2.61 28.20
CA ARG A 204 -41.88 -3.98 27.88
C ARG A 204 -41.57 -4.15 26.40
N LEU A 205 -42.45 -3.67 25.52
CA LEU A 205 -42.24 -3.71 24.08
C LEU A 205 -41.03 -2.89 23.65
N ALA A 206 -40.82 -1.72 24.25
CA ALA A 206 -39.65 -0.87 23.96
C ALA A 206 -38.34 -1.56 24.35
N ILE A 207 -38.28 -2.19 25.52
CA ILE A 207 -37.09 -2.92 25.98
C ILE A 207 -36.78 -4.10 25.06
N GLU A 208 -37.78 -4.91 24.71
CA GLU A 208 -37.59 -6.03 23.78
C GLU A 208 -37.07 -5.56 22.41
N ALA A 209 -37.60 -4.44 21.89
CA ALA A 209 -37.10 -3.85 20.65
C ALA A 209 -35.64 -3.40 20.76
N ILE A 210 -35.25 -2.76 21.87
CA ILE A 210 -33.85 -2.37 22.12
C ILE A 210 -32.95 -3.61 22.14
N LEU A 211 -33.32 -4.65 22.90
CA LEU A 211 -32.53 -5.89 22.96
C LEU A 211 -32.38 -6.55 21.59
N ALA A 212 -33.46 -6.61 20.80
CA ALA A 212 -33.40 -7.12 19.44
C ALA A 212 -32.43 -6.32 18.57
N THR A 213 -32.47 -4.98 18.64
CA THR A 213 -31.53 -4.10 17.91
C THR A 213 -30.08 -4.35 18.34
N LEU A 214 -29.79 -4.45 19.64
CA LEU A 214 -28.44 -4.72 20.14
C LEU A 214 -27.88 -6.06 19.62
N ARG A 215 -28.73 -7.10 19.55
CA ARG A 215 -28.37 -8.42 18.99
C ARG A 215 -28.12 -8.34 17.48
N THR A 216 -28.99 -7.67 16.73
CA THR A 216 -28.84 -7.49 15.27
C THR A 216 -27.55 -6.73 14.92
N HIS A 217 -27.18 -5.72 15.70
CA HIS A 217 -25.91 -5.02 15.52
C HIS A 217 -24.70 -5.79 16.06
N GLY A 218 -24.91 -6.94 16.72
CA GLY A 218 -23.85 -7.80 17.22
C GLY A 218 -23.13 -7.28 18.47
N LEU A 219 -23.77 -6.38 19.22
CA LEU A 219 -23.23 -5.76 20.45
C LEU A 219 -23.31 -6.72 21.65
N ILE A 220 -24.33 -7.58 21.69
CA ILE A 220 -24.52 -8.65 22.69
C ILE A 220 -24.80 -9.98 21.98
N ASP A 221 -24.64 -11.10 22.67
CA ASP A 221 -24.95 -12.44 22.16
C ASP A 221 -26.41 -12.50 21.66
N PRO A 222 -26.69 -13.06 20.46
CA PRO A 222 -28.06 -13.27 19.99
C PRO A 222 -28.96 -14.09 20.93
N GLY A 223 -28.39 -14.87 21.85
CA GLY A 223 -29.13 -15.72 22.79
C GLY A 223 -29.04 -17.20 22.47
#